data_AF-A0A926AIV0-F1
#
_entry.id   AF-A0A926AIV0-F1
#
_cell.length_a   1.000
_cell.length_b   1.000
_cell.length_c   1.000
_cell.angle_alpha   90.00
_cell.angle_beta   90.00
_cell.angle_gamma   90.00
#
_symmetry.space_group_name_H-M   'P 1'
#
loop_
_entity.id
_entity.type
_entity.pdbx_description
1 polymer ?
#
loop_
_entity_poly.entity_id
_entity_poly.type
_entity_poly.pdbx_seq_one_letter_code
_entity_poly.pdbx_strand_id
1 'polypeptide(L)'
;MPAQNFSNIVDNMRAQYDLRIQRWRTNMSGCAWRVVHDDGRVENCIEAPFPKTPISLSIFLHEVGHHAIGFETYRKRCEEEYHVWLWAIDKMRELRIEPDARVLRRFQLSMQYAVGKAMRRGVKKLPEQLEQFLPQAA
;
A
#
# COMPACT_ATOMS: atom_id res chain seq x y z
N MET A 1 19.98 -2.69 18.55
CA MET A 1 19.08 -3.61 17.83
C MET A 1 19.68 -3.88 16.46
N PRO A 2 19.96 -5.13 16.06
CA PRO A 2 20.42 -5.41 14.70
C PRO A 2 19.39 -4.91 13.70
N ALA A 3 19.85 -4.37 12.56
CA ALA A 3 18.96 -3.93 11.49
C ALA A 3 18.12 -5.14 11.03
N GLN A 4 16.79 -5.05 11.17
CA GLN A 4 15.89 -6.07 10.63
C GLN A 4 16.10 -6.11 9.12
N ASN A 5 16.65 -7.22 8.62
CA ASN A 5 16.83 -7.45 7.21
C ASN A 5 15.56 -8.11 6.65
N PHE A 6 14.78 -7.36 5.86
CA PHE A 6 13.53 -7.83 5.27
C PHE A 6 13.70 -8.42 3.87
N SER A 7 14.93 -8.68 3.40
CA SER A 7 15.19 -9.16 2.03
C SER A 7 14.42 -10.45 1.71
N ASN A 8 14.37 -11.42 2.63
CA ASN A 8 13.63 -12.66 2.44
C ASN A 8 12.13 -12.42 2.22
N ILE A 9 11.56 -11.40 2.87
CA ILE A 9 10.15 -11.03 2.69
C ILE A 9 9.95 -10.45 1.29
N VAL A 10 10.86 -9.59 0.84
CA VAL A 10 10.83 -9.04 -0.52
C VAL A 10 10.84 -10.16 -1.54
N ASP A 11 11.77 -11.11 -1.43
CA ASP A 11 11.89 -12.22 -2.39
C ASP A 11 10.66 -13.13 -2.37
N ASN A 12 10.12 -13.43 -1.19
CA ASN A 12 8.89 -14.21 -1.05
C ASN A 12 7.68 -13.50 -1.69
N MET A 13 7.50 -12.20 -1.42
CA MET A 13 6.38 -11.44 -1.99
C MET A 13 6.51 -11.30 -3.51
N ARG A 14 7.75 -11.13 -4.02
CA ARG A 14 8.01 -11.10 -5.46
C ARG A 14 7.62 -12.41 -6.13
N ALA A 15 8.02 -13.54 -5.56
CA ALA A 15 7.69 -14.85 -6.10
C ALA A 15 6.18 -15.13 -6.00
N GLN A 16 5.56 -14.79 -4.87
CA GLN A 16 4.15 -15.08 -4.63
C GLN A 16 3.20 -14.30 -5.55
N TYR A 17 3.51 -13.03 -5.85
CA TYR A 17 2.63 -12.13 -6.62
C TYR A 17 3.17 -11.82 -8.03
N ASP A 18 4.20 -12.56 -8.47
CA ASP A 18 4.90 -12.36 -9.75
C ASP A 18 5.29 -10.89 -9.99
N LEU A 19 5.93 -10.28 -8.99
CA LEU A 19 6.20 -8.84 -9.00
C LEU A 19 7.50 -8.51 -9.71
N ARG A 20 7.39 -7.59 -10.65
CA ARG A 20 8.51 -6.89 -11.26
C ARG A 20 8.76 -5.55 -10.55
N ILE A 21 9.83 -5.51 -9.76
CA ILE A 21 10.28 -4.28 -9.11
C ILE A 21 11.06 -3.46 -10.14
N GLN A 22 10.46 -2.37 -10.60
CA GLN A 22 11.07 -1.51 -11.64
C GLN A 22 12.13 -0.59 -11.05
N ARG A 23 11.88 -0.07 -9.84
CA ARG A 23 12.80 0.85 -9.17
C ARG A 23 12.63 0.82 -7.66
N TRP A 24 13.77 0.79 -6.96
CA TRP A 24 13.84 1.11 -5.54
C TRP A 24 13.86 2.63 -5.35
N ARG A 25 12.85 3.16 -4.68
CA ARG A 25 12.70 4.59 -4.40
C ARG A 25 13.54 5.00 -3.20
N THR A 26 14.08 6.22 -3.24
CA THR A 26 14.80 6.82 -2.11
C THR A 26 13.85 7.52 -1.13
N ASN A 27 12.65 7.90 -1.60
CA ASN A 27 11.61 8.50 -0.78
C ASN A 27 10.66 7.43 -0.21
N MET A 28 9.89 7.82 0.82
CA MET A 28 8.92 6.96 1.49
C MET A 28 7.56 6.96 0.78
N SER A 29 7.57 6.65 -0.51
CA SER A 29 6.36 6.44 -1.32
C SER A 29 6.58 5.34 -2.35
N GLY A 30 5.50 4.72 -2.81
CA GLY A 30 5.54 3.74 -3.87
C GLY A 30 4.48 3.99 -4.93
N CYS A 31 4.44 3.08 -5.90
CA CYS A 31 3.43 3.00 -6.94
C CYS A 31 3.33 1.56 -7.44
N ALA A 32 2.11 1.09 -7.68
CA ALA A 32 1.82 -0.20 -8.29
C ALA A 32 0.98 -0.02 -9.56
N TRP A 33 1.31 -0.77 -10.61
CA TRP A 33 0.56 -0.80 -11.86
C TRP A 33 0.73 -2.12 -12.60
N ARG A 34 -0.16 -2.41 -13.55
CA ARG A 34 -0.02 -3.55 -14.46
C ARG A 34 0.31 -3.09 -15.86
N VAL A 35 1.15 -3.84 -16.55
CA VAL A 35 1.40 -3.68 -17.98
C VAL A 35 0.76 -4.87 -18.68
N VAL A 36 -0.20 -4.61 -19.56
CA VAL A 36 -0.79 -5.63 -20.44
C VAL A 36 -0.11 -5.50 -21.79
N HIS A 37 0.54 -6.56 -22.24
CA HIS A 37 1.20 -6.64 -23.54
C HIS A 37 0.21 -7.08 -24.62
N ASP A 38 0.52 -6.79 -25.88
CA ASP A 38 -0.33 -7.15 -27.03
C ASP A 38 -0.56 -8.66 -27.17
N ASP A 39 0.34 -9.49 -26.63
CA ASP A 39 0.26 -10.95 -26.58
C ASP A 39 -0.63 -11.49 -25.44
N GLY A 40 -1.25 -10.60 -24.66
CA GLY A 40 -2.10 -10.94 -23.51
C GLY A 40 -1.34 -11.20 -22.22
N ARG A 41 0.00 -11.14 -22.21
CA ARG A 41 0.80 -11.24 -20.98
C ARG A 41 0.55 -10.03 -20.10
N VAL A 42 0.41 -10.27 -18.79
CA VAL A 42 0.26 -9.22 -17.78
C VAL A 42 1.49 -9.21 -16.87
N GLU A 43 2.14 -8.07 -16.72
CA GLU A 43 3.23 -7.86 -15.77
C GLU A 43 2.79 -7.01 -14.58
N ASN A 44 2.95 -7.53 -13.36
CA ASN A 44 2.68 -6.80 -12.13
C ASN A 44 3.91 -5.97 -11.73
N CYS A 45 3.85 -4.66 -11.98
CA CYS A 45 4.97 -3.76 -11.71
C CYS A 45 4.77 -3.00 -10.39
N ILE A 46 5.88 -2.79 -9.67
CA ILE A 46 5.91 -1.89 -8.51
C ILE A 46 7.18 -1.03 -8.48
N GLU A 47 7.06 0.12 -7.83
CA GLU A 47 8.15 0.89 -7.28
C GLU A 47 7.89 1.16 -5.81
N ALA A 48 8.91 1.00 -4.97
CA ALA A 48 8.77 1.20 -3.52
C ALA A 48 10.14 1.49 -2.92
N PRO A 49 10.24 2.06 -1.70
CA PRO A 49 11.50 2.04 -0.96
C PRO A 49 11.91 0.60 -0.63
N PHE A 50 13.22 0.33 -0.65
CA PHE A 50 13.71 -0.98 -0.21
C PHE A 50 13.44 -1.16 1.30
N PRO A 51 12.78 -2.25 1.73
CA PRO A 51 12.46 -2.49 3.13
C PRO A 51 13.70 -2.66 4.02
N LYS A 52 14.02 -1.61 4.80
CA LYS A 52 15.08 -1.62 5.83
C LYS A 52 14.53 -1.38 7.24
N THR A 53 13.27 -0.95 7.32
CA THR A 53 12.58 -0.52 8.54
C THR A 53 11.10 -0.90 8.44
N PRO A 54 10.36 -1.04 9.56
CA PRO A 54 8.93 -1.35 9.53
C PRO A 54 8.12 -0.40 8.63
N ILE A 55 8.46 0.90 8.60
CA ILE A 55 7.79 1.87 7.73
C ILE A 55 8.10 1.69 6.24
N SER A 56 9.33 1.34 5.87
CA SER A 56 9.64 1.06 4.45
C SER A 56 9.05 -0.29 4.02
N LEU A 57 8.99 -1.26 4.92
CA LEU A 57 8.28 -2.51 4.71
C LEU A 57 6.78 -2.29 4.51
N SER A 58 6.13 -1.47 5.34
CA SER A 58 4.68 -1.22 5.22
C SER A 58 4.32 -0.55 3.90
N ILE A 59 5.16 0.35 3.39
CA ILE A 59 4.97 0.96 2.08
C ILE A 59 5.18 -0.07 0.97
N PHE A 60 6.24 -0.89 1.04
CA PHE A 60 6.43 -1.98 0.07
C PHE A 60 5.22 -2.92 0.04
N LEU A 61 4.77 -3.38 1.20
CA LEU A 61 3.59 -4.25 1.31
C LEU A 61 2.31 -3.54 0.84
N HIS A 62 2.16 -2.24 1.02
CA HIS A 62 1.05 -1.49 0.44
C HIS A 62 1.05 -1.59 -1.09
N GLU A 63 2.20 -1.44 -1.76
CA GLU A 63 2.27 -1.62 -3.22
C GLU A 63 1.99 -3.07 -3.65
N VAL A 64 2.45 -4.05 -2.87
CA VAL A 64 2.09 -5.47 -3.11
C VAL A 64 0.57 -5.68 -2.93
N GLY A 65 -0.03 -5.02 -1.94
CA GLY A 65 -1.44 -5.13 -1.63
C GLY A 65 -2.35 -4.67 -2.77
N HIS A 66 -1.93 -3.67 -3.57
CA HIS A 66 -2.65 -3.30 -4.79
C HIS A 66 -2.76 -4.46 -5.78
N HIS A 67 -1.72 -5.28 -5.91
CA HIS A 67 -1.76 -6.48 -6.74
C HIS A 67 -2.55 -7.62 -6.09
N ALA A 68 -2.40 -7.81 -4.78
CA ALA A 68 -3.05 -8.88 -4.02
C ALA A 68 -4.57 -8.73 -3.96
N ILE A 69 -5.06 -7.51 -3.74
CA ILE A 69 -6.49 -7.18 -3.74
C ILE A 69 -7.04 -7.06 -5.17
N GLY A 70 -6.19 -6.65 -6.09
CA GLY A 70 -6.56 -6.34 -7.46
C GLY A 70 -6.94 -4.88 -7.64
N PHE A 71 -6.54 -4.31 -8.78
CA PHE A 71 -6.98 -2.98 -9.20
C PHE A 71 -8.45 -3.00 -9.58
N GLU A 72 -9.15 -1.90 -9.28
CA GLU A 72 -10.56 -1.68 -9.61
C GLU A 72 -11.54 -2.62 -8.87
N THR A 73 -11.04 -3.40 -7.91
CA THR A 73 -11.87 -4.23 -7.01
C THR A 73 -12.87 -3.38 -6.22
N TYR A 74 -12.47 -2.16 -5.83
CA TYR A 74 -13.33 -1.21 -5.12
C TYR A 74 -13.70 -0.03 -6.02
N ARG A 75 -14.98 0.34 -5.99
CA ARG A 75 -15.52 1.43 -6.82
C ARG A 75 -14.89 2.80 -6.52
N LYS A 76 -14.47 3.04 -5.27
CA LYS A 76 -13.87 4.31 -4.86
C LYS A 76 -12.39 4.11 -4.58
N ARG A 77 -11.54 4.96 -5.16
CA ARG A 77 -10.09 4.87 -4.93
C ARG A 77 -9.72 4.97 -3.45
N CYS A 78 -10.35 5.84 -2.67
CA CYS A 78 -10.08 5.93 -1.22
C CYS A 78 -10.42 4.64 -0.45
N GLU A 79 -11.39 3.87 -0.93
CA GLU A 79 -11.80 2.59 -0.35
C GLU A 79 -10.79 1.50 -0.72
N GLU A 80 -10.31 1.48 -1.96
CA GLU A 80 -9.19 0.63 -2.38
C GLU A 80 -7.94 0.88 -1.53
N GLU A 81 -7.54 2.15 -1.37
CA GLU A 81 -6.38 2.53 -0.54
C GLU A 81 -6.52 2.04 0.91
N TYR A 82 -7.73 2.12 1.48
CA TYR A 82 -8.01 1.64 2.84
C TYR A 82 -7.79 0.14 2.96
N HIS A 83 -8.41 -0.64 2.07
CA HIS A 83 -8.29 -2.08 2.11
C HIS A 83 -6.88 -2.57 1.82
N VAL A 84 -6.15 -1.90 0.92
CA VAL A 84 -4.74 -2.19 0.64
C VAL A 84 -3.87 -1.91 1.87
N TRP A 85 -4.13 -0.83 2.61
CA TRP A 85 -3.43 -0.56 3.85
C TRP A 85 -3.74 -1.58 4.95
N LEU A 86 -5.01 -1.98 5.11
CA LEU A 86 -5.37 -3.04 6.05
C LEU A 86 -4.65 -4.35 5.70
N TRP A 87 -4.68 -4.73 4.43
CA TRP A 87 -3.95 -5.89 3.94
C TRP A 87 -2.46 -5.81 4.26
N ALA A 88 -1.81 -4.66 4.04
CA ALA A 88 -0.40 -4.49 4.32
C ALA A 88 -0.08 -4.62 5.83
N ILE A 89 -0.92 -4.02 6.69
CA ILE A 89 -0.79 -4.09 8.15
C ILE A 89 -0.98 -5.52 8.65
N ASP A 90 -2.01 -6.22 8.17
CA ASP A 90 -2.27 -7.60 8.54
C ASP A 90 -1.17 -8.52 8.01
N LYS A 91 -0.64 -8.25 6.81
CA LYS A 91 0.50 -8.99 6.28
C LYS A 91 1.76 -8.82 7.11
N MET A 92 2.01 -7.63 7.66
CA MET A 92 3.10 -7.43 8.62
C MET A 92 2.93 -8.32 9.86
N ARG A 93 1.72 -8.37 10.43
CA ARG A 93 1.39 -9.21 11.59
C ARG A 93 1.53 -10.71 11.29
N GLU A 94 1.06 -11.16 10.12
CA GLU A 94 1.26 -12.55 9.65
C GLU A 94 2.75 -12.92 9.59
N LEU A 95 3.59 -11.97 9.14
CA LEU A 95 5.04 -12.11 9.09
C LEU A 95 5.72 -11.91 10.45
N ARG A 96 4.94 -11.80 11.54
CA ARG A 96 5.38 -11.57 12.93
C ARG A 96 6.18 -10.28 13.10
N ILE A 97 5.82 -9.25 12.34
CA ILE A 97 6.40 -7.91 12.43
C ILE A 97 5.31 -6.97 12.90
N GLU A 98 5.44 -6.48 14.12
CA GLU A 98 4.43 -5.56 14.64
C GLU A 98 4.55 -4.16 14.01
N PRO A 99 3.45 -3.59 13.49
CA PRO A 99 3.42 -2.21 13.03
C PRO A 99 3.69 -1.24 14.18
N ASP A 100 4.79 -0.48 14.06
CA ASP A 100 5.12 0.54 15.06
C ASP A 100 4.23 1.80 14.92
N ALA A 101 4.36 2.72 15.87
CA ALA A 101 3.62 3.99 15.86
C ALA A 101 3.88 4.82 14.58
N ARG A 102 5.03 4.67 13.93
CA ARG A 102 5.34 5.39 12.68
C ARG A 102 4.59 4.80 11.50
N VAL A 103 4.43 3.47 11.45
CA VAL A 103 3.59 2.78 10.46
C VAL A 103 2.14 3.19 10.64
N LEU A 104 1.61 3.17 11.86
CA LEU A 104 0.23 3.57 12.14
C LEU A 104 -0.03 5.03 11.78
N ARG A 105 0.92 5.92 12.10
CA ARG A 105 0.85 7.34 11.69
C ARG A 105 0.90 7.49 10.17
N ARG A 106 1.71 6.70 9.47
CA ARG A 106 1.78 6.72 8.00
C ARG A 106 0.46 6.28 7.37
N PHE A 107 -0.15 5.21 7.88
CA PHE A 107 -1.49 4.77 7.50
C PHE A 107 -2.52 5.90 7.67
N GLN A 108 -2.58 6.50 8.86
CA GLN A 108 -3.49 7.60 9.16
C GLN A 108 -3.36 8.76 8.16
N LEU A 109 -2.12 9.23 7.92
CA LEU A 109 -1.85 10.34 7.00
C LEU A 109 -2.20 9.99 5.54
N SER A 110 -1.92 8.76 5.12
CA SER A 110 -2.26 8.29 3.77
C SER A 110 -3.78 8.29 3.57
N MET A 111 -4.52 7.80 4.56
CA MET A 111 -5.97 7.75 4.52
C MET A 111 -6.63 9.13 4.58
N GLN A 112 -6.14 10.02 5.42
CA GLN A 112 -6.58 11.43 5.44
C GLN A 112 -6.37 12.11 4.08
N TYR A 113 -5.23 11.87 3.43
CA TYR A 113 -4.97 12.38 2.10
C TYR A 113 -5.94 11.78 1.05
N ALA A 114 -6.14 10.46 1.06
CA ALA A 114 -7.01 9.77 0.12
C ALA A 114 -8.47 10.20 0.25
N VAL A 115 -8.99 10.26 1.49
CA VAL A 115 -10.34 10.73 1.79
C VAL A 115 -10.47 12.21 1.46
N GLY A 116 -9.54 13.06 1.87
CA GLY A 116 -9.56 14.50 1.52
C GLY A 116 -9.54 14.73 0.01
N LYS A 117 -8.79 13.94 -0.75
CA LYS A 117 -8.78 13.98 -2.22
C LYS A 117 -10.12 13.53 -2.82
N ALA A 118 -10.75 12.51 -2.25
CA ALA A 118 -12.08 12.05 -2.67
C ALA A 118 -13.16 13.11 -2.40
N MET A 119 -13.12 13.77 -1.25
CA MET A 119 -14.04 14.87 -0.89
C MET A 119 -13.89 16.05 -1.85
N ARG A 120 -12.65 16.48 -2.16
CA ARG A 120 -12.39 17.54 -3.15
C ARG A 120 -12.89 17.19 -4.56
N ARG A 121 -13.02 15.91 -4.88
CA ARG A 121 -13.59 15.41 -6.15
C ARG A 121 -15.11 15.23 -6.11
N GLY A 122 -15.78 15.61 -5.01
CA GLY A 122 -17.24 15.62 -4.92
C GLY A 122 -17.88 14.29 -4.52
N VAL A 123 -17.15 13.38 -3.84
CA VAL A 123 -17.75 12.17 -3.29
C VAL A 123 -18.85 12.55 -2.27
N LYS A 124 -20.08 12.10 -2.52
CA LYS A 124 -21.25 12.43 -1.69
C LYS A 124 -21.48 11.45 -0.53
N LYS A 125 -21.04 10.21 -0.67
CA LYS A 125 -21.21 9.16 0.35
C LYS A 125 -19.89 8.42 0.52
N LEU A 126 -19.34 8.56 1.72
CA LEU A 126 -18.15 7.85 2.15
C LEU A 126 -18.60 6.64 2.99
N PRO A 127 -17.95 5.47 2.88
CA PRO A 127 -18.16 4.37 3.82
C PRO A 127 -17.88 4.82 5.26
N GLU A 128 -18.66 4.33 6.23
CA GLU A 128 -18.57 4.69 7.64
C GLU A 128 -17.15 4.53 8.21
N GLN A 129 -16.47 3.44 7.83
CA GLN A 129 -15.10 3.15 8.28
C GLN A 129 -14.09 4.23 7.86
N LEU A 130 -14.38 4.98 6.80
CA LEU A 130 -13.50 6.04 6.31
C LEU A 130 -13.81 7.42 6.90
N GLU A 131 -14.94 7.58 7.61
CA GLU A 131 -15.34 8.85 8.23
C GLU A 131 -14.31 9.32 9.26
N GLN A 132 -13.64 8.41 9.95
CA GLN A 132 -12.55 8.70 10.89
C GLN A 132 -11.35 9.44 10.25
N PHE A 133 -11.23 9.41 8.93
CA PHE A 133 -10.16 10.09 8.18
C PHE A 133 -10.64 11.38 7.51
N LEU A 134 -11.86 11.83 7.79
CA LEU A 134 -12.34 13.11 7.31
C LEU A 134 -11.39 14.23 7.78
N PRO A 135 -11.15 15.24 6.93
CA PRO A 135 -10.38 16.39 7.35
C PRO A 135 -11.10 17.05 8.54
N GLN A 136 -10.39 17.22 9.65
CA GLN A 136 -10.92 18.06 10.73
C GLN A 136 -11.12 19.46 10.15
N ALA A 137 -12.32 20.00 10.29
CA ALA A 137 -12.59 21.38 9.91
C ALA A 137 -11.61 22.27 10.69
N ALA A 138 -10.81 23.05 9.96
CA ALA A 138 -9.92 24.04 10.52
C ALA A 138 -10.72 25.27 10.98
#